data_AF-A0A4U8TE79-F1
#
_entry.id   AF-A0A4U8TE79-F1
#
_cell.length_a   1.000
_cell.length_b   1.000
_cell.length_c   1.000
_cell.angle_alpha   90.00
_cell.angle_beta   90.00
_cell.angle_gamma   90.00
#
_symmetry.space_group_name_H-M   'P 1'
#
loop_
_entity.id
_entity.type
_entity.pdbx_description
1 polymer ?
#
loop_
_entity_poly.entity_id
_entity_poly.type
_entity_poly.pdbx_seq_one_letter_code
_entity_poly.pdbx_strand_id
1 'polypeptide(L)'
;MIDNLSSQITKASTDTNHEQDNSKFNDDVNLDNSVPNSIDINLHPNSNLDEHKIIQPPVCIDCGAHAGLITDIILFCGGMSYAFEPNIYLYNILQSKYDNNQNVILSQTAVSNKFHKTEFLMDCGGIFSQGNRIVESIDSTYGMHEVQVVDLSKIIEKYILPKHKRIYFLKLDVEGAEFDIMDSILQKGLYKHIDYIACETHERFFSDGEAKIKKLRDSIKSHRADNVLLDWI
;
A
#
# COMPACT_ATOMS: atom_id res chain seq x y z
N MET A 1 32.67 -29.43 -33.94
CA MET A 1 31.56 -29.89 -34.80
C MET A 1 30.27 -29.31 -34.26
N ILE A 2 29.65 -28.40 -35.03
CA ILE A 2 28.19 -28.20 -35.19
C ILE A 2 27.48 -27.67 -33.91
N ASP A 3 27.18 -26.38 -33.73
CA ASP A 3 26.33 -25.42 -34.47
C ASP A 3 24.87 -25.83 -34.73
N ASN A 4 23.97 -24.99 -34.20
CA ASN A 4 22.61 -24.66 -34.66
C ASN A 4 21.54 -25.76 -34.75
N LEU A 5 20.44 -25.55 -34.02
CA LEU A 5 19.10 -25.73 -34.59
C LEU A 5 18.20 -24.54 -34.24
N SER A 6 17.85 -23.80 -35.29
CA SER A 6 16.93 -22.68 -35.33
C SER A 6 15.49 -23.13 -35.57
N SER A 7 14.58 -22.21 -35.23
CA SER A 7 13.33 -21.90 -35.94
C SER A 7 12.08 -22.74 -35.68
N GLN A 8 11.05 -22.05 -35.17
CA GLN A 8 9.71 -21.85 -35.75
C GLN A 8 8.97 -20.93 -34.75
N ILE A 9 8.51 -19.72 -35.09
CA ILE A 9 7.19 -19.42 -35.65
C ILE A 9 7.16 -17.91 -36.01
N THR A 10 6.98 -17.54 -37.28
CA THR A 10 6.36 -16.27 -37.70
C THR A 10 5.69 -16.44 -39.07
N LYS A 11 4.36 -16.27 -39.13
CA LYS A 11 3.56 -15.91 -40.32
C LYS A 11 2.47 -14.97 -39.80
N ALA A 12 2.52 -13.66 -40.04
CA ALA A 12 2.18 -12.97 -41.29
C ALA A 12 0.71 -13.21 -41.71
N SER A 13 -0.13 -12.20 -41.46
CA SER A 13 -1.51 -12.05 -41.93
C SER A 13 -1.54 -10.94 -42.98
N THR A 14 -2.16 -11.20 -44.13
CA THR A 14 -2.27 -10.29 -45.28
C THR A 14 -3.69 -9.78 -45.48
N ASP A 15 -3.81 -8.46 -45.68
CA ASP A 15 -4.60 -7.68 -46.66
C ASP A 15 -6.05 -8.04 -47.02
N THR A 16 -6.97 -7.06 -47.01
CA THR A 16 -7.34 -6.25 -48.19
C THR A 16 -8.49 -5.25 -47.95
N ASN A 17 -8.53 -4.24 -48.83
CA ASN A 17 -9.28 -2.96 -48.85
C ASN A 17 -10.82 -3.02 -49.02
N HIS A 18 -11.50 -1.93 -48.65
CA HIS A 18 -12.51 -1.27 -49.50
C HIS A 18 -12.78 0.19 -49.07
N GLU A 19 -12.59 1.12 -50.02
CA GLU A 19 -13.11 2.51 -50.00
C GLU A 19 -14.62 2.55 -50.31
N GLN A 20 -15.35 3.52 -49.73
CA GLN A 20 -16.41 4.27 -50.43
C GLN A 20 -16.85 5.54 -49.67
N ASP A 21 -16.54 6.67 -50.32
CA ASP A 21 -17.27 7.94 -50.50
C ASP A 21 -18.66 8.15 -49.85
N ASN A 22 -18.87 9.34 -49.26
CA ASN A 22 -20.11 10.11 -49.49
C ASN A 22 -19.99 11.58 -49.09
N SER A 23 -20.03 12.41 -50.14
CA SER A 23 -20.13 13.86 -50.17
C SER A 23 -21.48 14.44 -49.71
N LYS A 24 -21.45 15.77 -49.45
CA LYS A 24 -22.54 16.79 -49.54
C LYS A 24 -23.51 16.94 -48.36
N PHE A 25 -23.47 18.12 -47.74
CA PHE A 25 -24.64 19.01 -47.62
C PHE A 25 -24.15 20.47 -47.59
N ASN A 26 -24.32 21.17 -48.71
CA ASN A 26 -24.56 22.62 -48.70
C ASN A 26 -26.04 22.80 -48.39
N ASP A 27 -26.40 23.85 -47.64
CA ASP A 27 -27.45 24.78 -48.07
C ASP A 27 -27.42 26.04 -47.18
N ASP A 28 -27.21 27.16 -47.86
CA ASP A 28 -27.33 28.52 -47.37
C ASP A 28 -28.78 28.83 -46.99
N VAL A 29 -29.00 29.44 -45.81
CA VAL A 29 -30.16 30.30 -45.58
C VAL A 29 -29.67 31.61 -44.97
N ASN A 30 -29.82 32.67 -45.76
CA ASN A 30 -29.47 34.05 -45.46
C ASN A 30 -30.71 34.77 -44.92
N LEU A 31 -30.65 35.34 -43.72
CA LEU A 31 -31.65 36.31 -43.22
C LEU A 31 -30.94 37.35 -42.33
N ASP A 32 -30.69 38.51 -42.94
CA ASP A 32 -30.45 39.80 -42.28
C ASP A 32 -31.65 40.16 -41.40
N ASN A 33 -31.39 40.59 -40.16
CA ASN A 33 -32.23 41.49 -39.37
C ASN A 33 -31.48 41.96 -38.12
N SER A 34 -30.93 43.18 -38.19
CA SER A 34 -30.85 44.18 -37.11
C SER A 34 -30.59 43.69 -35.67
N VAL A 35 -29.33 43.74 -35.23
CA VAL A 35 -28.99 43.67 -33.80
C VAL A 35 -28.73 45.09 -33.28
N PRO A 36 -29.44 45.57 -32.24
CA PRO A 36 -29.16 46.87 -31.64
C PRO A 36 -27.84 46.85 -30.85
N ASN A 37 -27.13 47.97 -30.94
CA ASN A 37 -25.93 48.30 -30.19
C ASN A 37 -26.10 48.07 -28.67
N SER A 38 -24.99 47.62 -28.07
CA SER A 38 -24.59 47.76 -26.66
C SER A 38 -25.46 47.10 -25.58
N ILE A 39 -25.02 45.91 -25.15
CA ILE A 39 -25.03 45.54 -23.74
C ILE A 39 -23.58 45.21 -23.38
N ASP A 40 -22.88 46.16 -22.76
CA ASP A 40 -21.63 45.90 -22.07
C ASP A 40 -21.93 45.06 -20.81
N ILE A 41 -21.96 43.74 -20.98
CA ILE A 41 -21.79 42.82 -19.85
C ILE A 41 -20.31 42.82 -19.50
N ASN A 42 -19.96 43.70 -18.57
CA ASN A 42 -18.66 43.71 -17.90
C ASN A 42 -18.60 42.46 -16.98
N LEU A 43 -18.41 41.29 -17.57
CA LEU A 43 -17.99 40.10 -16.87
C LEU A 43 -16.52 40.29 -16.53
N HIS A 44 -16.27 40.88 -15.36
CA HIS A 44 -14.97 40.73 -14.72
C HIS A 44 -14.61 39.23 -14.73
N PRO A 45 -13.46 38.82 -15.29
CA PRO A 45 -12.91 37.54 -14.91
C PRO A 45 -12.49 37.72 -13.45
N ASN A 46 -13.35 37.31 -12.51
CA ASN A 46 -12.88 36.95 -11.20
C ASN A 46 -12.07 35.67 -11.39
N SER A 47 -10.84 35.86 -11.86
CA SER A 47 -9.77 34.88 -11.84
C SER A 47 -9.36 34.66 -10.39
N ASN A 48 -10.16 33.86 -9.70
CA ASN A 48 -9.79 33.12 -8.51
C ASN A 48 -10.70 31.88 -8.47
N LEU A 49 -10.62 31.07 -9.53
CA LEU A 49 -10.78 29.65 -9.32
C LEU A 49 -9.50 29.26 -8.60
N ASP A 50 -9.57 29.18 -7.26
CA ASP A 50 -8.55 28.54 -6.45
C ASP A 50 -8.15 27.26 -7.19
N GLU A 51 -6.90 27.20 -7.63
CA GLU A 51 -6.31 25.97 -8.14
C GLU A 51 -6.63 24.93 -7.06
N HIS A 52 -7.56 24.01 -7.35
CA HIS A 52 -7.96 22.97 -6.41
C HIS A 52 -6.68 22.24 -6.02
N LYS A 53 -6.12 22.61 -4.87
CA LYS A 53 -4.90 22.02 -4.34
C LYS A 53 -5.22 20.55 -4.24
N ILE A 54 -4.60 19.73 -5.09
CA ILE A 54 -4.83 18.29 -5.09
C ILE A 54 -4.39 17.82 -3.70
N ILE A 55 -5.36 17.60 -2.82
CA ILE A 55 -5.12 17.09 -1.48
C ILE A 55 -4.80 15.62 -1.71
N GLN A 56 -3.51 15.29 -1.60
CA GLN A 56 -3.08 13.90 -1.60
C GLN A 56 -3.72 13.19 -0.40
N PRO A 57 -4.24 11.96 -0.57
CA PRO A 57 -4.87 11.23 0.51
C PRO A 57 -3.86 11.03 1.66
N PRO A 58 -4.32 11.05 2.94
CA PRO A 58 -3.48 10.65 4.06
C PRO A 58 -2.89 9.25 3.83
N VAL A 59 -1.58 9.12 4.03
CA VAL A 59 -0.88 7.86 3.77
C VAL A 59 -0.78 7.05 5.04
N CYS A 60 -1.24 5.81 4.98
CA CYS A 60 -1.21 4.86 6.08
C CYS A 60 -0.44 3.60 5.68
N ILE A 61 0.13 2.93 6.67
CA ILE A 61 0.83 1.65 6.52
C ILE A 61 0.15 0.65 7.45
N ASP A 62 -0.32 -0.45 6.88
CA ASP A 62 -1.03 -1.53 7.58
C ASP A 62 -0.19 -2.80 7.52
N CYS A 63 0.58 -3.07 8.58
CA CYS A 63 1.37 -4.29 8.71
C CYS A 63 0.57 -5.35 9.49
N GLY A 64 0.40 -6.52 8.86
CA GLY A 64 -0.54 -7.55 9.31
C GLY A 64 -1.97 -7.14 8.97
N ALA A 65 -2.24 -6.93 7.67
CA ALA A 65 -3.53 -6.43 7.22
C ALA A 65 -4.67 -7.42 7.46
N HIS A 66 -4.37 -8.72 7.59
CA HIS A 66 -5.32 -9.82 7.83
C HIS A 66 -6.48 -9.80 6.82
N ALA A 67 -7.73 -9.79 7.27
CA ALA A 67 -8.93 -9.66 6.43
C ALA A 67 -9.22 -8.21 6.00
N GLY A 68 -8.36 -7.26 6.38
CA GLY A 68 -8.34 -5.90 5.88
C GLY A 68 -9.17 -4.90 6.66
N LEU A 69 -9.57 -5.21 7.91
CA LEU A 69 -10.41 -4.31 8.72
C LEU A 69 -9.83 -2.90 8.84
N ILE A 70 -8.53 -2.80 9.15
CA ILE A 70 -7.87 -1.50 9.33
C ILE A 70 -7.70 -0.79 7.99
N THR A 71 -7.35 -1.52 6.94
CA THR A 71 -7.35 -0.99 5.57
C THR A 71 -8.73 -0.45 5.14
N ASP A 72 -9.84 -1.12 5.47
CA ASP A 72 -11.19 -0.60 5.18
C ASP A 72 -11.45 0.75 5.88
N ILE A 73 -11.06 0.86 7.16
CA ILE A 73 -11.22 2.09 7.94
C ILE A 73 -10.37 3.22 7.33
N ILE A 74 -9.13 2.92 6.94
CA ILE A 74 -8.25 3.89 6.26
C ILE A 74 -8.93 4.43 4.99
N LEU A 75 -9.45 3.53 4.15
CA LEU A 75 -10.11 3.90 2.89
C LEU A 75 -11.39 4.70 3.13
N PHE A 76 -12.20 4.29 4.12
CA PHE A 76 -13.44 4.99 4.50
C PHE A 76 -13.16 6.44 4.92
N CYS A 77 -12.03 6.67 5.61
CA CYS A 77 -11.56 8.01 5.99
C CYS A 77 -10.89 8.80 4.85
N GLY A 78 -10.86 8.26 3.62
CA GLY A 78 -10.25 8.91 2.45
C GLY A 78 -8.73 8.78 2.38
N GLY A 79 -8.13 7.84 3.13
CA GLY A 79 -6.71 7.55 3.12
C GLY A 79 -6.30 6.55 2.04
N MET A 80 -4.98 6.40 1.89
CA MET A 80 -4.33 5.36 1.11
C MET A 80 -3.59 4.40 2.03
N SER A 81 -3.67 3.09 1.77
CA SER A 81 -3.02 2.05 2.57
C SER A 81 -1.91 1.34 1.81
N TYR A 82 -0.70 1.31 2.38
CA TYR A 82 0.32 0.32 2.05
C TYR A 82 0.10 -0.90 2.97
N ALA A 83 -0.53 -1.94 2.44
CA ALA A 83 -0.96 -3.11 3.20
C ALA A 83 -0.02 -4.30 2.98
N PHE A 84 0.44 -4.92 4.08
CA PHE A 84 1.35 -6.07 4.09
C PHE A 84 0.67 -7.27 4.75
N GLU A 85 0.57 -8.37 4.01
CA GLU A 85 -0.04 -9.63 4.49
C GLU A 85 0.73 -10.84 3.94
N PRO A 86 1.47 -11.59 4.78
CA PRO A 86 2.24 -12.76 4.34
C PRO A 86 1.40 -14.00 4.04
N ASN A 87 0.21 -14.15 4.64
CA ASN A 87 -0.64 -15.33 4.45
C ASN A 87 -1.27 -15.31 3.05
N ILE A 88 -0.98 -16.35 2.25
CA ILE A 88 -1.40 -16.43 0.84
C ILE A 88 -2.93 -16.40 0.67
N TYR A 89 -3.68 -16.95 1.63
CA TYR A 89 -5.14 -17.04 1.53
C TYR A 89 -5.78 -15.70 1.85
N LEU A 90 -5.31 -15.03 2.91
CA LEU A 90 -5.75 -13.68 3.26
C LEU A 90 -5.37 -12.71 2.15
N TYR A 91 -4.14 -12.78 1.63
CA TYR A 91 -3.71 -11.96 0.51
C TYR A 91 -4.62 -12.12 -0.72
N ASN A 92 -5.00 -13.35 -1.11
CA ASN A 92 -5.93 -13.57 -2.23
C ASN A 92 -7.32 -12.96 -1.98
N ILE A 93 -7.81 -12.99 -0.74
CA ILE A 93 -9.05 -12.32 -0.35
C ILE A 93 -8.90 -10.81 -0.46
N LEU A 94 -7.81 -10.24 0.05
CA LEU A 94 -7.52 -8.81 -0.02
C LEU A 94 -7.36 -8.33 -1.48
N GLN A 95 -6.72 -9.12 -2.35
CA GLN A 95 -6.62 -8.81 -3.77
C GLN A 95 -8.01 -8.70 -4.41
N SER A 96 -8.90 -9.64 -4.12
CA SER A 96 -10.27 -9.62 -4.65
C SER A 96 -11.08 -8.44 -4.07
N LYS A 97 -10.89 -8.16 -2.78
CA LYS A 97 -11.61 -7.11 -2.05
C LYS A 97 -11.25 -5.70 -2.51
N TYR A 98 -9.97 -5.46 -2.79
CA TYR A 98 -9.45 -4.16 -3.18
C TYR A 98 -9.12 -4.06 -4.67
N ASP A 99 -9.67 -4.96 -5.49
CA ASP A 99 -9.46 -4.94 -6.92
C ASP A 99 -9.83 -3.57 -7.51
N ASN A 100 -8.94 -3.05 -8.37
CA ASN A 100 -9.04 -1.72 -8.97
C ASN A 100 -9.06 -0.51 -8.01
N ASN A 101 -8.84 -0.69 -6.69
CA ASN A 101 -8.73 0.43 -5.76
C ASN A 101 -7.31 0.99 -5.73
N GLN A 102 -7.11 2.14 -6.38
CA GLN A 102 -5.81 2.81 -6.47
C GLN A 102 -5.27 3.32 -5.12
N ASN A 103 -6.11 3.40 -4.09
CA ASN A 103 -5.73 3.78 -2.74
C ASN A 103 -5.26 2.60 -1.89
N VAL A 104 -5.11 1.39 -2.46
CA VAL A 104 -4.50 0.25 -1.80
C VAL A 104 -3.30 -0.25 -2.58
N ILE A 105 -2.15 -0.28 -1.91
CA ILE A 105 -0.93 -0.90 -2.41
C ILE A 105 -0.69 -2.14 -1.55
N LEU A 106 -1.15 -3.28 -2.06
CA LEU A 106 -1.10 -4.55 -1.36
C LEU A 106 0.20 -5.32 -1.67
N SER A 107 0.82 -5.90 -0.65
CA SER A 107 2.04 -6.70 -0.78
C SER A 107 1.91 -8.02 -0.02
N GLN A 108 2.17 -9.13 -0.72
CA GLN A 108 2.23 -10.46 -0.11
C GLN A 108 3.58 -10.70 0.57
N THR A 109 3.89 -9.93 1.60
CA THR A 109 5.17 -10.01 2.29
C THR A 109 4.99 -9.91 3.79
N ALA A 110 5.87 -10.58 4.51
CA ALA A 110 6.07 -10.32 5.93
C ALA A 110 6.96 -9.08 6.09
N VAL A 111 6.87 -8.40 7.23
CA VAL A 111 7.70 -7.22 7.52
C VAL A 111 8.61 -7.46 8.71
N SER A 112 9.83 -6.91 8.65
CA SER A 112 10.83 -6.95 9.71
C SER A 112 11.79 -5.76 9.54
N ASN A 113 12.95 -5.79 10.19
CA ASN A 113 14.03 -4.82 10.04
C ASN A 113 15.10 -5.25 9.01
N LYS A 114 14.90 -6.36 8.30
CA LYS A 114 15.84 -6.90 7.32
C LYS A 114 15.16 -7.69 6.23
N PHE A 115 15.73 -7.62 5.03
CA PHE A 115 15.28 -8.44 3.91
C PHE A 115 15.82 -9.87 4.03
N HIS A 116 14.95 -10.86 3.91
CA HIS A 116 15.31 -12.27 3.75
C HIS A 116 14.11 -13.07 3.21
N LYS A 117 14.34 -14.35 2.93
CA LYS A 117 13.28 -15.32 2.67
C LYS A 117 13.19 -16.28 3.84
N THR A 118 11.99 -16.74 4.13
CA THR A 118 11.72 -17.68 5.21
C THR A 118 10.47 -18.49 4.89
N GLU A 119 10.20 -19.50 5.70
CA GLU A 119 8.99 -20.31 5.62
C GLU A 119 7.93 -19.72 6.54
N PHE A 120 6.73 -19.49 6.00
CA PHE A 120 5.56 -19.08 6.76
C PHE A 120 4.76 -20.31 7.12
N LEU A 121 4.57 -20.55 8.41
CA LEU A 121 3.79 -21.69 8.91
C LEU A 121 2.34 -21.27 9.09
N MET A 122 1.45 -22.10 8.52
CA MET A 122 0.03 -21.97 8.76
C MET A 122 -0.39 -22.86 9.92
N ASP A 123 -0.94 -22.23 10.96
CA ASP A 123 -1.40 -22.90 12.15
C ASP A 123 -2.67 -23.72 11.88
N CYS A 124 -2.73 -24.90 12.51
CA CYS A 124 -3.87 -25.81 12.50
C CYS A 124 -5.15 -25.25 13.16
N GLY A 125 -5.07 -24.15 13.90
CA GLY A 125 -6.23 -23.39 14.40
C GLY A 125 -7.11 -22.77 13.31
N GLY A 126 -6.69 -22.84 12.05
CA GLY A 126 -7.43 -22.44 10.86
C GLY A 126 -6.63 -21.48 9.98
N ILE A 127 -6.92 -21.49 8.68
CA ILE A 127 -6.25 -20.67 7.65
C ILE A 127 -6.22 -19.17 8.00
N PHE A 128 -7.17 -18.72 8.81
CA PHE A 128 -7.38 -17.32 9.21
C PHE A 128 -6.98 -17.01 10.66
N SER A 129 -6.29 -17.92 11.35
CA SER A 129 -5.94 -17.70 12.76
C SER A 129 -5.02 -16.49 12.93
N GLN A 130 -5.19 -15.79 14.05
CA GLN A 130 -4.24 -14.80 14.58
C GLN A 130 -2.95 -15.46 15.11
N GLY A 131 -2.75 -16.75 14.86
CA GLY A 131 -1.61 -17.53 15.35
C GLY A 131 -0.63 -17.92 14.25
N ASN A 132 -0.84 -17.47 13.01
CA ASN A 132 0.08 -17.76 11.91
C ASN A 132 1.39 -16.97 12.08
N ARG A 133 2.54 -17.65 12.06
CA ARG A 133 3.84 -17.06 12.42
C ARG A 133 4.97 -17.52 11.53
N ILE A 134 6.07 -16.77 11.62
CA ILE A 134 7.36 -17.08 11.03
C ILE A 134 8.21 -17.77 12.10
N VAL A 135 8.22 -19.12 12.18
CA VAL A 135 9.08 -19.85 13.14
C VAL A 135 9.41 -21.28 12.66
N GLU A 136 10.47 -21.88 13.21
CA GLU A 136 10.84 -23.31 13.12
C GLU A 136 9.66 -24.25 13.45
N SER A 137 9.54 -25.33 12.67
CA SER A 137 8.45 -26.30 12.69
C SER A 137 7.98 -26.70 14.09
N ILE A 138 6.71 -26.44 14.40
CA ILE A 138 5.99 -27.06 15.50
C ILE A 138 5.08 -28.15 14.90
N ASP A 139 4.93 -29.27 15.62
CA ASP A 139 4.21 -30.52 15.27
C ASP A 139 2.73 -30.38 14.81
N SER A 140 2.24 -29.14 14.66
CA SER A 140 0.85 -28.79 14.35
C SER A 140 0.74 -27.83 13.15
N THR A 141 1.57 -28.02 12.13
CA THR A 141 1.58 -27.23 10.88
C THR A 141 0.65 -27.85 9.84
N TYR A 142 -0.31 -27.10 9.29
CA TYR A 142 -1.21 -27.58 8.21
C TYR A 142 -0.66 -27.32 6.81
N GLY A 143 0.20 -26.31 6.66
CA GLY A 143 0.81 -25.93 5.40
C GLY A 143 1.97 -24.97 5.61
N MET A 144 2.83 -24.89 4.60
CA MET A 144 4.00 -24.03 4.63
C MET A 144 4.22 -23.47 3.22
N HIS A 145 4.55 -22.19 3.15
CA HIS A 145 4.99 -21.55 1.91
C HIS A 145 6.16 -20.62 2.17
N GLU A 146 7.03 -20.47 1.17
CA GLU A 146 8.08 -19.47 1.22
C GLU A 146 7.45 -18.07 1.15
N VAL A 147 7.86 -17.18 2.04
CA VAL A 147 7.49 -15.77 2.03
C VAL A 147 8.73 -14.89 2.02
N GLN A 148 8.63 -13.76 1.32
CA GLN A 148 9.62 -12.71 1.43
C GLN A 148 9.33 -11.88 2.68
N VAL A 149 10.38 -11.66 3.48
CA VAL A 149 10.37 -10.71 4.57
C VAL A 149 11.08 -9.45 4.10
N VAL A 150 10.42 -8.29 4.24
CA VAL A 150 10.96 -7.00 3.80
C VAL A 150 11.40 -6.14 4.98
N ASP A 151 12.41 -5.30 4.75
CA ASP A 151 12.85 -4.29 5.72
C ASP A 151 11.91 -3.08 5.65
N LEU A 152 10.96 -3.00 6.59
CA LEU A 152 9.96 -1.94 6.62
C LEU A 152 10.59 -0.55 6.72
N SER A 153 11.66 -0.42 7.51
CA SER A 153 12.34 0.85 7.69
C SER A 153 12.98 1.35 6.40
N LYS A 154 13.53 0.45 5.57
CA LYS A 154 14.01 0.79 4.22
C LYS A 154 12.86 1.10 3.27
N ILE A 155 11.73 0.39 3.35
CA ILE A 155 10.54 0.69 2.54
C ILE A 155 10.06 2.12 2.82
N ILE A 156 9.89 2.47 4.09
CA ILE A 156 9.49 3.81 4.52
C ILE A 156 10.46 4.86 3.98
N GLU A 157 11.75 4.70 4.25
CA GLU A 157 12.78 5.68 3.92
C GLU A 157 12.99 5.86 2.41
N LYS A 158 13.04 4.76 1.64
CA LYS A 158 13.47 4.78 0.23
C LYS A 158 12.32 4.78 -0.77
N TYR A 159 11.11 4.41 -0.37
CA TYR A 159 10.00 4.23 -1.31
C TYR A 159 8.74 5.02 -0.96
N ILE A 160 8.41 5.16 0.33
CA ILE A 160 7.20 5.88 0.77
C ILE A 160 7.49 7.37 0.95
N LEU A 161 8.46 7.73 1.80
CA LEU A 161 8.76 9.13 2.11
C LEU A 161 9.21 10.00 0.91
N PRO A 162 9.89 9.46 -0.13
CA PRO A 162 10.17 10.24 -1.33
C PRO A 162 8.94 10.62 -2.15
N LYS A 163 7.85 9.84 -2.04
CA LYS A 163 6.57 10.09 -2.73
C LYS A 163 5.61 10.89 -1.85
N HIS A 164 5.69 10.68 -0.54
CA HIS A 164 4.76 11.19 0.46
C HIS A 164 5.52 11.88 1.57
N LYS A 165 5.34 13.19 1.73
CA LYS A 165 6.10 13.98 2.72
C LYS A 165 5.91 13.51 4.17
N ARG A 166 4.81 12.81 4.45
CA ARG A 166 4.41 12.39 5.79
C ARG A 166 3.52 11.16 5.72
N ILE A 167 3.65 10.29 6.72
CA ILE A 167 2.77 9.13 6.94
C ILE A 167 1.84 9.52 8.09
N TYR A 168 0.55 9.38 7.89
CA TYR A 168 -0.45 9.67 8.91
C TYR A 168 -0.47 8.57 9.98
N PHE A 169 -0.52 7.31 9.55
CA PHE A 169 -0.67 6.18 10.48
C PHE A 169 0.19 4.99 10.09
N LEU A 170 0.80 4.35 11.09
CA LEU A 170 1.46 3.06 10.97
C LEU A 170 0.85 2.09 11.98
N LYS A 171 0.23 1.02 11.51
CA LYS A 171 -0.12 -0.16 12.32
C LYS A 171 1.00 -1.19 12.22
N LEU A 172 1.41 -1.72 13.36
CA LEU A 172 2.31 -2.86 13.51
C LEU A 172 1.64 -3.92 14.38
N ASP A 173 1.25 -5.02 13.75
CA ASP A 173 0.76 -6.23 14.41
C ASP A 173 1.18 -7.37 13.47
N VAL A 174 2.36 -7.93 13.77
CA VAL A 174 3.16 -8.74 12.83
C VAL A 174 3.77 -9.98 13.50
N GLU A 175 3.21 -10.34 14.66
CA GLU A 175 3.46 -11.58 15.38
C GLU A 175 4.93 -11.83 15.77
N GLY A 176 5.66 -10.79 16.21
CA GLY A 176 6.96 -10.94 16.88
C GLY A 176 8.10 -10.09 16.31
N ALA A 177 7.94 -9.48 15.13
CA ALA A 177 8.96 -8.61 14.55
C ALA A 177 8.89 -7.15 15.05
N GLU A 178 7.92 -6.80 15.90
CA GLU A 178 7.63 -5.42 16.31
C GLU A 178 8.81 -4.74 17.00
N PHE A 179 9.49 -5.45 17.92
CA PHE A 179 10.62 -4.90 18.66
C PHE A 179 11.76 -4.47 17.74
N ASP A 180 12.08 -5.31 16.75
CA ASP A 180 13.17 -5.06 15.79
C ASP A 180 12.81 -3.95 14.80
N ILE A 181 11.55 -3.90 14.36
CA ILE A 181 11.02 -2.84 13.51
C ILE A 181 11.06 -1.50 14.25
N MET A 182 10.54 -1.45 15.47
CA MET A 182 10.48 -0.23 16.27
C MET A 182 11.87 0.29 16.63
N ASP A 183 12.83 -0.59 16.95
CA ASP A 183 14.22 -0.20 17.19
C ASP A 183 14.81 0.49 15.94
N SER A 184 14.58 -0.07 14.75
CA SER A 184 15.01 0.54 13.48
C SER A 184 14.31 1.88 13.19
N ILE A 185 12.99 1.98 13.42
CA ILE A 185 12.22 3.22 13.24
C ILE A 185 12.74 4.33 14.16
N LEU A 186 13.01 4.02 15.42
CA LEU A 186 13.50 4.97 16.42
C LEU A 186 14.93 5.43 16.10
N GLN A 187 15.85 4.49 15.85
CA GLN A 187 17.25 4.79 15.55
C GLN A 187 17.42 5.62 14.28
N LYS A 188 16.62 5.34 13.24
CA LYS A 188 16.65 6.10 11.98
C LYS A 188 15.86 7.42 12.05
N GLY A 189 15.18 7.71 13.16
CA GLY A 189 14.37 8.91 13.31
C GLY A 189 13.11 8.93 12.44
N LEU A 190 12.68 7.79 11.91
CA LEU A 190 11.53 7.70 10.99
C LEU A 190 10.21 8.06 11.67
N TYR A 191 10.09 7.82 12.98
CA TYR A 191 8.92 8.20 13.77
C TYR A 191 8.60 9.71 13.66
N LYS A 192 9.57 10.58 13.35
CA LYS A 192 9.35 12.03 13.16
C LYS A 192 8.52 12.37 11.92
N HIS A 193 8.42 11.42 10.99
CA HIS A 193 7.68 11.52 9.74
C HIS A 193 6.34 10.75 9.78
N ILE A 194 5.99 10.18 10.93
CA ILE A 194 4.76 9.41 11.15
C ILE A 194 3.93 10.14 12.20
N ASP A 195 2.65 10.41 11.96
CA ASP A 195 1.84 11.12 12.95
C ASP A 195 1.39 10.20 14.10
N TYR A 196 1.04 8.96 13.80
CA TYR A 196 0.62 7.98 14.78
C TYR A 196 1.18 6.59 14.46
N ILE A 197 1.73 5.93 15.47
CA ILE A 197 2.21 4.55 15.39
C ILE A 197 1.44 3.74 16.43
N ALA A 198 0.65 2.77 15.96
CA ALA A 198 0.05 1.74 16.80
C ALA A 198 0.84 0.45 16.65
N CYS A 199 1.27 -0.12 17.77
CA CYS A 199 2.10 -1.31 17.78
C CYS A 199 1.57 -2.29 18.82
N GLU A 200 0.95 -3.38 18.37
CA GLU A 200 0.59 -4.51 19.23
C GLU A 200 1.85 -5.32 19.50
N THR A 201 2.36 -5.27 20.72
CA THR A 201 3.56 -6.01 21.06
C THR A 201 3.24 -7.45 21.40
N HIS A 202 4.01 -8.35 20.80
CA HIS A 202 3.87 -9.79 20.97
C HIS A 202 4.90 -10.34 21.98
N GLU A 203 5.17 -9.63 23.09
CA GLU A 203 6.19 -10.01 24.09
C GLU A 203 5.99 -11.42 24.62
N ARG A 204 4.74 -11.89 24.71
CA ARG A 204 4.36 -13.22 25.20
C ARG A 204 4.96 -14.37 24.38
N PHE A 205 5.46 -14.12 23.17
CA PHE A 205 6.11 -15.14 22.34
C PHE A 205 7.58 -15.35 22.69
N PHE A 206 8.16 -14.49 23.53
CA PHE A 206 9.56 -14.51 23.87
C PHE A 206 9.76 -14.83 25.35
N SER A 207 10.72 -15.70 25.65
CA SER A 207 11.12 -15.97 27.04
C SER A 207 11.68 -14.73 27.74
N ASP A 208 12.25 -13.78 26.99
CA ASP A 208 12.75 -12.48 27.44
C ASP A 208 11.80 -11.31 27.12
N GLY A 209 10.51 -11.59 26.91
CA GLY A 209 9.49 -10.59 26.51
C GLY A 209 9.44 -9.35 27.41
N GLU A 210 9.46 -9.54 28.74
CA GLU A 210 9.48 -8.44 29.72
C GLU A 210 10.70 -7.51 29.55
N ALA A 211 11.87 -8.08 29.24
CA ALA A 211 13.07 -7.29 28.99
C ALA A 211 12.96 -6.53 27.66
N LYS A 212 12.39 -7.14 26.62
CA LYS A 212 12.15 -6.52 25.31
C LYS A 212 11.18 -5.34 25.40
N ILE A 213 10.03 -5.51 26.04
CA ILE A 213 9.04 -4.42 26.19
C ILE A 213 9.58 -3.29 27.06
N LYS A 214 10.33 -3.61 28.12
CA LYS A 214 11.01 -2.59 28.93
C LYS A 214 12.01 -1.79 28.08
N LYS A 215 12.87 -2.48 27.31
CA LYS A 215 13.84 -1.82 26.41
C LYS A 215 13.15 -0.91 25.40
N LEU A 216 12.05 -1.37 24.80
CA LEU A 216 11.27 -0.57 23.85
C LEU A 216 10.69 0.69 24.49
N ARG A 217 10.05 0.56 25.67
CA ARG A 217 9.53 1.71 26.43
C ARG A 217 10.62 2.71 26.79
N ASP A 218 11.79 2.23 27.22
CA ASP A 218 12.93 3.09 27.53
C ASP A 218 13.46 3.82 26.29
N SER A 219 13.51 3.13 25.14
CA SER A 219 13.93 3.71 23.85
C SER A 219 12.95 4.77 23.33
N ILE A 220 11.64 4.52 23.42
CA ILE A 220 10.61 5.51 23.04
C ILE A 220 10.77 6.78 23.88
N LYS A 221 10.94 6.64 25.19
CA LYS A 221 11.17 7.77 26.11
C LYS A 221 12.46 8.53 25.78
N SER A 222 13.57 7.82 25.52
CA SER A 222 14.85 8.47 25.23
C SER A 222 14.81 9.26 23.91
N HIS A 223 14.05 8.78 22.93
CA HIS A 223 13.86 9.45 21.65
C HIS A 223 12.79 10.55 21.69
N ARG A 224 11.97 10.64 22.75
CA ARG A 224 10.78 11.51 22.83
C ARG A 224 9.81 11.23 21.68
N ALA A 225 9.56 9.96 21.40
CA ALA A 225 8.62 9.51 20.39
C ALA A 225 7.19 9.46 20.98
N ASP A 226 6.58 10.63 21.14
CA ASP A 226 5.27 10.79 21.80
C ASP A 226 4.08 10.30 20.94
N ASN A 227 4.37 9.85 19.72
CA ASN A 227 3.41 9.36 18.73
C ASN A 227 3.29 7.82 18.69
N VAL A 228 3.79 7.10 19.70
CA VAL A 228 3.75 5.64 19.76
C VAL A 228 2.76 5.15 20.81
N LEU A 229 1.77 4.36 20.38
CA LEU A 229 0.83 3.63 21.21
C LEU A 229 1.22 2.14 21.20
N LEU A 230 1.59 1.60 22.36
CA LEU A 230 1.97 0.19 22.53
C LEU A 230 0.81 -0.70 23.01
N ASP A 231 -0.36 -0.10 23.27
CA ASP A 231 -1.51 -0.76 23.90
C ASP A 231 -2.73 -0.58 22.98
N TRP A 232 -2.66 -1.22 21.80
CA TRP A 232 -3.78 -1.30 20.87
C TRP A 232 -4.28 -2.75 20.89
N ILE A 233 -5.50 -2.95 21.39
CA ILE A 233 -6.30 -4.18 21.31
C ILE A 233 -7.72 -3.78 20.91
#